data_AF-A0A1F8NHB9-F1
#
_entry.id   AF-A0A1F8NHB9-F1
#
_cell.length_a   1.000
_cell.length_b   1.000
_cell.length_c   1.000
_cell.angle_alpha   90.00
_cell.angle_beta   90.00
_cell.angle_gamma   90.00
#
_symmetry.space_group_name_H-M   'P 1'
#
loop_
_entity.id
_entity.type
_entity.pdbx_description
1 polymer ?
#
loop_
_entity_poly.entity_id
_entity_poly.type
_entity_poly.pdbx_seq_one_letter_code
_entity_poly.pdbx_strand_id
1 'polypeptide(L)'
;MGEIRGAEGGLAVDSERYREEVRRLVAEVLHLAPEQVHDGLSFGDVPEWDSLGHMDLLMTLEGRYGVPLDEEMIARLVTIDAICREIAERQHA
;
A
#
# COMPACT_ATOMS: atom_id res chain seq x y z
N MET A 1 -22.57 25.22 -17.01
CA MET A 1 -21.19 24.71 -17.08
C MET A 1 -20.81 24.37 -15.66
N GLY A 2 -21.35 23.26 -15.15
CA GLY A 2 -21.32 22.90 -13.74
C GLY A 2 -20.36 21.75 -13.51
N GLU A 3 -19.46 21.95 -12.56
CA GLU A 3 -19.11 21.01 -11.49
C GLU A 3 -18.57 19.63 -11.90
N ILE A 4 -17.27 19.43 -11.70
CA ILE A 4 -16.67 18.29 -10.95
C ILE A 4 -15.14 18.48 -10.87
N ARG A 5 -14.64 19.15 -9.84
CA ARG A 5 -13.23 19.05 -9.40
C ARG A 5 -13.19 19.05 -7.88
N GLY A 6 -13.67 17.96 -7.28
CA GLY A 6 -13.76 17.82 -5.82
C GLY A 6 -13.34 16.47 -5.25
N ALA A 7 -13.08 15.45 -6.09
CA ALA A 7 -12.73 14.11 -5.61
C ALA A 7 -11.22 13.87 -5.43
N GLU A 8 -10.37 14.58 -6.19
CA GLU A 8 -8.92 14.28 -6.21
C GLU A 8 -8.17 14.72 -4.95
N GLY A 9 -8.75 15.63 -4.16
CA GLY A 9 -8.17 16.07 -2.89
C GLY A 9 -8.49 15.17 -1.69
N GLY A 10 -9.54 14.34 -1.77
CA GLY A 10 -9.91 13.42 -0.69
C GLY A 10 -8.98 12.23 -0.65
N LEU A 11 -8.94 11.45 -1.74
CA LEU A 11 -8.12 10.23 -1.86
C LEU A 11 -6.65 10.43 -1.44
N ALA A 12 -6.04 11.56 -1.83
CA ALA A 12 -4.66 11.85 -1.48
C ALA A 12 -4.47 11.96 0.05
N VAL A 13 -5.32 12.75 0.71
CA VAL A 13 -5.28 12.94 2.17
C VAL A 13 -5.56 11.64 2.90
N ASP A 14 -6.45 10.81 2.37
CA ASP A 14 -6.82 9.56 3.01
C ASP A 14 -5.73 8.49 2.87
N SER A 15 -5.05 8.44 1.72
CA SER A 15 -3.85 7.59 1.54
C SER A 15 -2.70 7.99 2.48
N GLU A 16 -2.54 9.27 2.79
CA GLU A 16 -1.55 9.74 3.77
C GLU A 16 -1.84 9.22 5.19
N ARG A 17 -3.12 9.03 5.56
CA ARG A 17 -3.47 8.48 6.89
C ARG A 17 -3.03 7.03 7.05
N TYR A 18 -3.12 6.23 5.98
CA TYR A 18 -2.71 4.83 6.01
C TYR A 18 -1.20 4.65 5.83
N ARG A 19 -0.48 5.67 5.39
CA ARG A 19 0.95 5.61 5.07
C ARG A 19 1.80 5.13 6.24
N GLU A 20 1.61 5.67 7.44
CA GLU A 20 2.37 5.23 8.61
C GLU A 20 2.06 3.79 9.04
N GLU A 21 0.83 3.34 8.83
CA GLU A 21 0.41 1.99 9.16
C GLU A 21 0.96 0.98 8.14
N VAL A 22 0.84 1.27 6.85
CA VAL A 22 1.41 0.47 5.76
C VAL A 22 2.93 0.37 5.91
N ARG A 23 3.62 1.48 6.19
CA ARG A 23 5.08 1.45 6.43
C ARG A 23 5.45 0.52 7.59
N ARG A 24 4.70 0.56 8.70
CA ARG A 24 4.92 -0.33 9.83
C ARG A 24 4.67 -1.79 9.47
N LEU A 25 3.60 -2.06 8.73
CA LEU A 25 3.26 -3.41 8.29
C LEU A 25 4.32 -3.97 7.34
N VAL A 26 4.81 -3.16 6.40
CA VAL A 26 5.90 -3.54 5.49
C VAL A 26 7.19 -3.79 6.26
N ALA A 27 7.53 -2.92 7.22
CA ALA A 27 8.69 -3.12 8.09
C ALA A 27 8.59 -4.43 8.89
N GLU A 28 7.41 -4.74 9.42
CA GLU A 28 7.16 -5.95 10.21
C GLU A 28 7.25 -7.21 9.34
N VAL A 29 6.53 -7.24 8.21
CA VAL A 29 6.46 -8.39 7.30
C VAL A 29 7.80 -8.68 6.63
N LEU A 30 8.46 -7.63 6.13
CA LEU A 30 9.76 -7.76 5.47
C LEU A 30 10.93 -7.78 6.45
N HIS A 31 10.66 -7.70 7.76
CA HIS A 31 11.69 -7.63 8.81
C HIS A 31 12.72 -6.50 8.58
N LEU A 32 12.28 -5.38 8.02
CA LEU A 32 13.10 -4.22 7.73
C LEU A 32 13.12 -3.25 8.92
N ALA A 33 14.18 -2.45 9.03
CA ALA A 33 14.16 -1.31 9.94
C ALA A 33 13.15 -0.25 9.44
N PRO A 34 12.37 0.40 10.33
CA PRO A 34 11.39 1.41 9.94
C PRO A 34 12.04 2.60 9.22
N GLU A 35 13.33 2.85 9.47
CA GLU A 35 14.13 3.88 8.81
C GLU A 35 14.42 3.57 7.33
N GLN A 36 14.36 2.29 6.94
CA GLN A 36 14.55 1.85 5.56
C GLN A 36 13.24 1.88 4.75
N VAL A 37 12.08 1.91 5.43
CA VAL A 37 10.78 1.90 4.76
C VAL A 37 10.33 3.32 4.43
N HIS A 38 10.66 3.75 3.22
CA HIS A 38 10.27 5.05 2.67
C HIS A 38 9.26 4.91 1.51
N ASP A 39 8.67 6.02 1.06
CA ASP A 39 7.58 6.00 0.07
C ASP A 39 7.99 5.48 -1.30
N GLY A 40 9.25 5.71 -1.68
CA GLY A 40 9.83 5.16 -2.90
C GLY A 40 10.23 3.69 -2.82
N LEU A 41 10.12 3.05 -1.64
CA LEU A 41 10.51 1.65 -1.49
C LEU A 41 9.55 0.80 -2.32
N SER A 42 10.15 -0.04 -3.15
CA SER A 42 9.44 -0.81 -4.16
C SER A 42 9.93 -2.26 -4.16
N PHE A 43 9.12 -3.15 -4.73
CA PHE A 43 9.47 -4.55 -4.96
C PHE A 43 10.83 -4.67 -5.67
N GLY A 44 11.75 -5.46 -5.10
CA GLY A 44 13.10 -5.66 -5.61
C GLY A 44 14.12 -4.56 -5.30
N ASP A 45 13.73 -3.47 -4.61
CA ASP A 45 14.66 -2.42 -4.16
C ASP A 45 15.54 -2.92 -3.00
N VAL A 46 14.98 -3.80 -2.16
CA VAL A 46 15.65 -4.48 -1.05
C VAL A 46 15.49 -6.00 -1.18
N PRO A 47 16.47 -6.81 -0.74
CA PRO A 47 16.44 -8.26 -0.88
C PRO A 47 15.32 -8.93 -0.09
N GLU A 48 14.84 -8.30 0.97
CA GLU A 48 13.70 -8.77 1.77
C GLU A 48 12.37 -8.64 1.00
N TRP A 49 12.26 -7.63 0.13
CA TRP A 49 11.10 -7.42 -0.73
C TRP A 49 11.23 -8.19 -2.05
N ASP A 50 11.36 -9.51 -1.94
CA ASP A 50 11.31 -10.48 -3.05
C ASP A 50 9.88 -11.04 -3.25
N SER A 51 9.70 -12.03 -4.11
CA SER A 51 8.44 -12.71 -4.42
C SER A 51 7.75 -13.27 -3.17
N LEU A 52 8.51 -13.87 -2.24
CA LEU A 52 7.93 -14.42 -0.99
C LEU A 52 7.47 -13.32 -0.03
N GLY A 53 8.33 -12.32 0.22
CA GLY A 53 7.99 -11.19 1.09
C GLY A 53 6.84 -10.35 0.55
N HIS A 54 6.75 -10.20 -0.78
CA HIS A 54 5.63 -9.54 -1.41
C HIS A 54 4.31 -10.29 -1.22
N MET A 55 4.30 -11.61 -1.39
CA MET A 55 3.10 -12.41 -1.16
C MET A 55 2.65 -12.37 0.31
N ASP A 56 3.59 -12.44 1.26
CA ASP A 56 3.30 -12.34 2.70
C ASP A 56 2.71 -10.97 3.06
N LEU A 57 3.28 -9.90 2.48
CA LEU A 57 2.79 -8.53 2.63
C LEU A 57 1.35 -8.41 2.13
N LEU A 58 1.09 -8.91 0.93
CA LEU A 58 -0.24 -8.87 0.32
C LEU A 58 -1.26 -9.67 1.14
N MET A 59 -0.94 -10.89 1.56
CA MET A 59 -1.84 -11.68 2.42
C MET A 59 -2.13 -10.98 3.75
N THR A 60 -1.12 -10.34 4.35
CA THR A 60 -1.29 -9.57 5.59
C THR A 60 -2.19 -8.35 5.37
N LEU A 61 -2.05 -7.65 4.24
CA LEU A 61 -2.91 -6.53 3.85
C LEU A 61 -4.36 -6.98 3.63
N GLU A 62 -4.57 -8.07 2.88
CA GLU A 62 -5.89 -8.65 2.64
C GLU A 62 -6.57 -9.01 3.97
N GLY A 63 -5.86 -9.70 4.87
CA GLY A 63 -6.40 -10.09 6.17
C GLY A 63 -6.68 -8.91 7.10
N ARG A 64 -5.84 -7.85 7.06
CA ARG A 64 -5.96 -6.69 7.94
C ARG A 64 -7.07 -5.73 7.50
N TYR A 65 -7.18 -5.47 6.21
CA TYR A 65 -8.13 -4.49 5.66
C TYR A 65 -9.37 -5.15 5.04
N GLY A 66 -9.40 -6.47 4.91
CA GLY A 66 -10.49 -7.19 4.24
C GLY A 66 -10.54 -6.90 2.74
N VAL A 67 -9.40 -6.55 2.15
CA VAL A 67 -9.28 -6.11 0.75
C VAL A 67 -8.95 -7.32 -0.11
N PRO A 68 -9.86 -7.83 -0.97
CA PRO A 68 -9.55 -8.94 -1.85
C PRO A 68 -8.48 -8.51 -2.87
N LEU A 69 -7.38 -9.27 -2.93
CA LEU A 69 -6.24 -9.02 -3.80
C LEU A 69 -6.25 -9.98 -5.00
N ASP A 70 -6.65 -9.48 -6.17
CA ASP A 70 -6.61 -10.22 -7.42
C ASP A 70 -5.23 -10.13 -8.11
N GLU A 71 -4.97 -10.98 -9.10
CA GLU A 71 -3.71 -11.04 -9.86
C GLU A 71 -3.26 -9.68 -10.40
N GLU A 72 -4.21 -8.87 -10.88
CA GLU A 72 -3.92 -7.52 -11.36
C GLU A 72 -3.47 -6.58 -10.25
N MET A 73 -4.03 -6.71 -9.05
CA MET A 73 -3.63 -5.89 -7.91
C MET A 73 -2.27 -6.31 -7.40
N ILE A 74 -2.02 -7.61 -7.29
CA ILE A 74 -0.71 -8.16 -6.92
C ILE A 74 0.38 -7.54 -7.80
N ALA A 75 0.16 -7.48 -9.13
CA ALA A 75 1.09 -6.85 -10.06
C ALA A 75 1.23 -5.32 -9.94
N ARG A 76 0.23 -4.63 -9.36
CA ARG A 76 0.23 -3.16 -9.19
C ARG A 76 0.73 -2.71 -7.81
N LEU A 77 0.53 -3.51 -6.77
CA LEU A 77 0.82 -3.20 -5.37
C LEU A 77 2.29 -3.40 -5.01
N VAL A 78 3.17 -2.93 -5.89
CA VAL A 78 4.62 -3.13 -5.81
C VAL A 78 5.35 -1.99 -5.10
N THR A 79 4.64 -0.98 -4.62
CA THR A 79 5.20 0.18 -3.91
C THR A 79 4.35 0.56 -2.72
N ILE A 80 4.96 1.23 -1.73
CA ILE A 80 4.24 1.76 -0.57
C ILE A 80 3.10 2.69 -0.99
N ASP A 81 3.34 3.57 -1.96
CA ASP A 81 2.34 4.52 -2.44
C ASP A 81 1.14 3.82 -3.08
N ALA A 82 1.38 2.82 -3.93
CA ALA A 82 0.32 2.04 -4.58
C ALA A 82 -0.58 1.35 -3.54
N ILE A 83 0.02 0.76 -2.51
CA ILE A 83 -0.69 0.10 -1.41
C ILE A 83 -1.55 1.11 -0.64
N CYS A 84 -0.98 2.25 -0.25
CA CYS A 84 -1.72 3.28 0.51
C CYS A 84 -2.93 3.80 -0.26
N ARG A 85 -2.77 4.02 -1.57
CA ARG A 85 -3.84 4.49 -2.44
C ARG A 85 -4.96 3.47 -2.56
N GLU A 86 -4.62 2.21 -2.83
CA GLU A 86 -5.61 1.14 -2.95
C GLU A 86 -6.41 0.94 -1.64
N ILE A 87 -5.74 0.97 -0.49
CA ILE A 87 -6.41 0.89 0.81
C ILE A 87 -7.33 2.10 1.00
N ALA A 88 -6.85 3.31 0.75
CA ALA A 88 -7.67 4.51 0.89
C ALA A 88 -8.91 4.46 0.01
N GLU A 89 -8.79 4.03 -1.25
CA GLU A 89 -9.91 3.88 -2.17
C GLU A 89 -10.95 2.90 -1.64
N ARG A 90 -10.53 1.76 -1.10
CA ARG A 90 -11.44 0.72 -0.61
C ARG A 90 -12.06 1.02 0.74
N GLN A 91 -11.36 1.74 1.61
CA GLN A 91 -11.89 2.16 2.89
C GLN A 91 -12.81 3.40 2.78
N HIS A 92 -12.79 4.11 1.65
CA HIS A 92 -13.65 5.25 1.35
C HIS A 92 -14.94 4.90 0.59
N ALA A 93 -15.00 3.72 -0.02
CA ALA A 93 -16.15 3.21 -0.75
C ALA A 93 -17.17 2.54 0.16
#